data_AF-A0A562KCA8-F1
#
_entry.id   AF-A0A562KCA8-F1
#
_cell.length_a   1.000
_cell.length_b   1.000
_cell.length_c   1.000
_cell.angle_alpha   90.00
_cell.angle_beta   90.00
_cell.angle_gamma   90.00
#
_symmetry.space_group_name_H-M   'P 1'
#
loop_
_entity.id
_entity.type
_entity.pdbx_description
1 polymer ?
#
loop_
_entity_poly.entity_id
_entity_poly.type
_entity_poly.pdbx_seq_one_letter_code
_entity_poly.pdbx_strand_id
1 'polypeptide(L)'
;MRYLFIILITCISFGQSKPKDLTEIHIYNIINTFDIETDPIIDIDFFEESYLREDNFLLLKTTDEKVVKKIYKSISQLRNYNKTQKDYNTHFGNERFKTMFVIEYNSYQDTLFYSTNTNEIYYKNYIVKDERDEFKKSLSKEIIHFVNRDLASEIEKIKNDKINSISKNQILINEKNIFGFNRKQFEKDVAKINIIRTDSIILENESETIIDYFINENKIVFDPNDEKLFLLILEDNNLQLTIDSIEIKIGDSIDSIKEKFNYSYAKWFKTFNFYNKEIKNVTFFEIKIKDSSGSVSFDILDNKISKIYIDYN
;
A
#
# COMPACT_ATOMS: atom_id res chain seq x y z
N MET A 1 56.77 18.17 -5.28
CA MET A 1 56.03 18.02 -4.00
C MET A 1 54.79 18.92 -3.90
N ARG A 2 54.88 20.25 -4.11
CA ARG A 2 53.71 21.16 -4.00
C ARG A 2 52.56 20.89 -4.98
N TYR A 3 52.86 20.49 -6.23
CA TYR A 3 51.82 20.24 -7.24
C TYR A 3 51.09 18.89 -7.05
N LEU A 4 51.72 17.93 -6.39
CA LEU A 4 51.13 16.61 -6.12
C LEU A 4 50.06 16.70 -5.02
N PHE A 5 50.23 17.61 -4.06
CA PHE A 5 49.25 17.88 -3.01
C PHE A 5 47.99 18.58 -3.56
N ILE A 6 48.14 19.45 -4.56
CA ILE A 6 47.00 20.14 -5.19
C ILE A 6 46.16 19.15 -6.00
N ILE A 7 46.80 18.24 -6.75
CA ILE A 7 46.08 17.20 -7.50
C ILE A 7 45.36 16.23 -6.55
N LEU A 8 45.99 15.84 -5.44
CA LEU A 8 45.35 14.98 -4.43
C LEU A 8 44.12 15.66 -3.80
N ILE A 9 44.20 16.96 -3.49
CA ILE A 9 43.08 17.71 -2.92
C ILE A 9 41.94 17.88 -3.94
N THR A 10 42.24 18.15 -5.20
CA THR A 10 41.20 18.31 -6.24
C THR A 10 40.55 16.98 -6.63
N CYS A 11 41.29 15.86 -6.58
CA CYS A 11 40.72 14.54 -6.87
C CYS A 11 39.81 14.03 -5.75
N ILE A 12 40.07 14.38 -4.48
CA ILE A 12 39.19 14.02 -3.35
C ILE A 12 37.87 14.81 -3.38
N SER A 13 37.85 16.02 -3.95
CA SER A 13 36.64 16.85 -4.05
C SER A 13 35.66 16.48 -5.17
N PHE A 14 36.02 15.57 -6.08
CA PHE A 14 35.13 15.12 -7.18
C PHE A 14 34.49 13.74 -6.95
N GLY A 15 34.77 13.10 -5.80
CA GLY A 15 34.26 11.77 -5.45
C GLY A 15 33.05 11.74 -4.51
N GLN A 16 32.63 12.87 -3.94
CA GLN A 16 31.34 12.92 -3.28
C GLN A 16 30.29 12.98 -4.38
N SER A 17 29.68 11.83 -4.68
CA SER A 17 28.36 11.80 -5.30
C SER A 17 27.52 12.85 -4.58
N LYS A 18 27.19 13.95 -5.26
CA LYS A 18 26.23 14.90 -4.72
C LYS A 18 25.05 14.06 -4.25
N PRO A 19 24.61 14.18 -2.98
CA PRO A 19 23.39 13.50 -2.56
C PRO A 19 22.35 13.81 -3.61
N LYS A 20 21.80 12.76 -4.22
CA LYS A 20 20.83 12.88 -5.31
C LYS A 20 19.74 13.79 -4.75
N ASP A 21 19.57 14.99 -5.32
CA ASP A 21 18.52 15.92 -4.91
C ASP A 21 17.18 15.24 -5.24
N LEU A 22 16.69 14.44 -4.31
CA LEU A 22 15.39 13.80 -4.38
C LEU A 22 14.39 14.89 -4.00
N THR A 23 13.69 15.35 -5.03
CA THR A 23 12.62 16.34 -4.96
C THR A 23 11.35 15.63 -5.36
N GLU A 24 10.60 15.15 -4.37
CA GLU A 24 9.36 14.40 -4.60
C GLU A 24 8.34 14.64 -3.51
N ILE A 25 7.07 14.39 -3.84
CA ILE A 25 5.97 14.44 -2.89
C ILE A 25 5.18 13.14 -2.99
N HIS A 26 4.92 12.56 -1.84
CA HIS A 26 4.03 11.43 -1.61
C HIS A 26 2.75 11.95 -0.96
N ILE A 27 1.61 11.71 -1.61
CA ILE A 27 0.29 12.20 -1.22
C ILE A 27 -0.57 10.99 -0.91
N TYR A 28 -0.90 10.80 0.35
CA TYR A 28 -1.67 9.69 0.84
C TYR A 28 -3.12 10.15 1.05
N ASN A 29 -4.07 9.52 0.36
CA ASN A 29 -5.51 9.71 0.58
C ASN A 29 -6.04 8.54 1.42
N ILE A 30 -6.59 8.82 2.59
CA ILE A 30 -6.91 7.85 3.63
C ILE A 30 -8.33 7.30 3.43
N ILE A 31 -8.45 5.97 3.40
CA ILE A 31 -9.65 5.19 3.12
C ILE A 31 -10.60 5.15 4.32
N ASN A 32 -10.07 4.83 5.50
CA ASN A 32 -10.83 4.75 6.74
C ASN A 32 -10.49 5.96 7.61
N THR A 33 -11.48 6.83 7.84
CA THR A 33 -11.47 7.69 9.03
C THR A 33 -11.78 6.76 10.21
N PHE A 34 -10.81 6.48 11.08
CA PHE A 34 -11.15 5.81 12.33
C PHE A 34 -12.12 6.72 13.10
N ASP A 35 -13.32 6.23 13.36
CA ASP A 35 -14.08 6.65 14.53
C ASP A 35 -13.31 6.13 15.75
N ILE A 36 -12.34 6.91 16.20
CA ILE A 36 -11.71 6.69 17.50
C ILE A 36 -12.76 7.11 18.54
N GLU A 37 -13.75 6.25 18.79
CA GLU A 37 -14.79 6.50 19.79
C GLU A 37 -14.24 6.55 21.22
N THR A 38 -12.93 6.35 21.42
CA THR A 38 -12.29 6.52 22.73
C THR A 38 -10.90 7.16 22.57
N ASP A 39 -10.82 8.46 22.89
CA ASP A 39 -9.59 9.28 22.92
C ASP A 39 -8.53 8.63 23.85
N PRO A 40 -7.22 8.78 23.58
CA PRO A 40 -6.58 10.05 23.91
C PRO A 40 -5.68 10.56 22.77
N ILE A 41 -5.61 11.88 22.64
CA ILE A 41 -4.40 12.67 22.28
C ILE A 41 -3.38 11.86 21.48
N ILE A 42 -3.67 11.67 20.20
CA ILE A 42 -2.72 11.03 19.31
C ILE A 42 -1.73 12.10 18.85
N ASP A 43 -0.48 11.95 19.27
CA ASP A 43 0.64 12.73 18.72
C ASP A 43 0.70 12.51 17.20
N ILE A 44 0.98 13.56 16.44
CA ILE A 44 1.11 13.45 14.98
C ILE A 44 2.20 12.43 14.62
N ASP A 45 3.23 12.32 15.46
CA ASP A 45 4.30 11.35 15.29
C ASP A 45 3.77 9.91 15.47
N PHE A 46 2.87 9.66 16.43
CA PHE A 46 2.18 8.36 16.58
C PHE A 46 1.18 8.10 15.46
N PHE A 47 0.53 9.14 14.95
CA PHE A 47 -0.38 9.07 13.80
C PHE A 47 0.39 8.63 12.54
N GLU A 48 1.56 9.22 12.28
CA GLU A 48 2.46 8.85 11.19
C GLU A 48 2.94 7.40 11.33
N GLU A 49 3.33 6.96 12.54
CA GLU A 49 3.81 5.59 12.78
C GLU A 49 2.74 4.49 12.72
N SER A 50 1.48 4.81 13.06
CA SER A 50 0.39 3.82 13.17
C SER A 50 -0.42 3.69 11.87
N TYR A 51 -0.70 4.80 11.16
CA TYR A 51 -1.47 4.77 9.91
C TYR A 51 -0.67 4.22 8.71
N LEU A 52 0.66 4.31 8.74
CA LEU A 52 1.52 3.77 7.68
C LEU A 52 1.69 2.23 7.75
N ARG A 53 1.16 1.58 8.79
CA ARG A 53 1.28 0.12 8.99
C ARG A 53 0.11 -0.70 8.45
N GLU A 54 -0.99 -0.06 8.08
CA GLU A 54 -2.20 -0.76 7.65
C GLU A 54 -2.75 -0.13 6.38
N ASP A 55 -3.02 -0.94 5.35
CA ASP A 55 -4.26 -1.10 4.58
C ASP A 55 -5.28 0.04 4.38
N ASN A 56 -4.98 1.28 4.73
CA ASN A 56 -5.95 2.34 4.96
C ASN A 56 -5.71 3.58 4.09
N PHE A 57 -4.90 3.51 3.03
CA PHE A 57 -4.67 4.66 2.13
C PHE A 57 -4.39 4.29 0.67
N LEU A 58 -4.61 5.24 -0.24
CA LEU A 58 -4.04 5.27 -1.59
C LEU A 58 -2.91 6.29 -1.65
N LEU A 59 -1.88 6.04 -2.47
CA LEU A 59 -0.76 6.95 -2.65
C LEU A 59 -0.66 7.49 -4.09
N LEU A 60 -0.48 8.80 -4.21
CA LEU A 60 -0.02 9.48 -5.41
C LEU A 60 1.40 10.01 -5.20
N LYS A 61 2.33 9.69 -6.11
CA LYS A 61 3.70 10.22 -6.12
C LYS A 61 3.86 11.22 -7.26
N THR A 62 4.46 12.37 -6.98
CA THR A 62 4.90 13.32 -8.00
C THR A 62 6.36 13.70 -7.81
N THR A 63 7.11 13.72 -8.92
CA THR A 63 8.49 14.22 -9.01
C THR A 63 8.57 15.47 -9.88
N ASP A 64 7.43 16.10 -10.20
CA ASP A 64 7.41 17.37 -10.96
C ASP A 64 8.00 18.48 -10.09
N GLU A 65 9.23 18.87 -10.41
CA GLU A 65 10.01 19.84 -9.64
C GLU A 65 9.27 21.18 -9.45
N LYS A 66 8.45 21.62 -10.42
CA LYS A 66 7.67 22.87 -10.29
C LYS A 66 6.55 22.70 -9.29
N VAL A 67 5.83 21.58 -9.33
CA VAL A 67 4.77 21.25 -8.38
C VAL A 67 5.35 21.09 -6.98
N VAL A 68 6.45 20.35 -6.84
CA VAL A 68 7.11 20.13 -5.55
C VAL A 68 7.59 21.44 -4.92
N LYS A 69 8.30 22.28 -5.70
CA LYS A 69 8.75 23.60 -5.22
C LYS A 69 7.58 24.51 -4.83
N LYS A 70 6.48 24.48 -5.58
CA LYS A 70 5.31 25.32 -5.31
C LYS A 70 4.64 24.92 -3.99
N ILE A 71 4.46 23.62 -3.75
CA ILE A 71 3.90 23.09 -2.51
C ILE A 71 4.84 23.39 -1.32
N TYR A 72 6.14 23.10 -1.47
CA TYR A 72 7.14 23.38 -0.44
C TYR A 72 7.21 24.87 -0.06
N LYS A 73 7.12 25.76 -1.06
CA LYS A 73 7.06 27.21 -0.82
C LYS A 73 5.80 27.61 -0.06
N SER A 74 4.63 27.11 -0.45
CA SER A 74 3.38 27.37 0.26
C SER A 74 3.46 26.93 1.71
N ILE A 75 4.05 25.77 2.01
CA ILE A 75 4.25 25.29 3.38
C ILE A 75 5.22 26.19 4.16
N SER A 76 6.33 26.57 3.52
CA SER A 76 7.30 27.50 4.12
C SER A 76 6.67 28.85 4.45
N GLN A 77 5.73 29.31 3.62
CA GLN A 77 4.95 30.54 3.87
C GLN A 77 3.93 30.34 4.98
N LEU A 78 3.21 29.22 5.01
CA LEU A 78 2.26 28.84 6.07
C LEU A 78 2.93 28.71 7.44
N ARG A 79 4.18 28.23 7.49
CA ARG A 79 5.04 28.25 8.68
C ARG A 79 5.32 29.66 9.21
N ASN A 80 4.92 30.73 8.53
CA ASN A 80 5.09 32.11 8.99
C ASN A 80 3.75 32.83 9.25
N TYR A 81 2.61 32.20 8.94
CA TYR A 81 1.28 32.79 9.13
C TYR A 81 0.57 32.20 10.35
N ASN A 82 -0.06 33.09 11.15
CA ASN A 82 -1.09 32.82 12.16
C ASN A 82 -1.01 31.45 12.84
N LYS A 83 0.16 31.14 13.41
CA LYS A 83 0.36 29.93 14.20
C LYS A 83 -0.48 30.03 15.45
N THR A 84 -1.43 29.11 15.60
CA THR A 84 -2.02 28.85 16.90
C THR A 84 -1.39 27.56 17.41
N GLN A 85 -0.63 27.66 18.50
CA GLN A 85 -0.13 26.47 19.18
C GLN A 85 -1.34 25.73 19.75
N LYS A 86 -1.51 24.46 19.38
CA LYS A 86 -2.59 23.65 19.93
C LYS A 86 -2.11 22.98 21.20
N ASP A 87 -2.97 22.93 22.21
CA ASP A 87 -2.84 21.90 23.23
C ASP A 87 -3.25 20.58 22.59
N TYR A 88 -2.33 19.61 22.57
CA TYR A 88 -2.56 18.26 22.04
C TYR A 88 -3.75 17.56 22.72
N ASN A 89 -4.21 18.07 23.87
CA ASN A 89 -5.40 17.66 24.61
C ASN A 89 -6.75 17.94 23.91
N THR A 90 -6.74 18.63 22.76
CA THR A 90 -7.97 18.95 22.05
C THR A 90 -8.35 17.84 21.07
N HIS A 91 -9.44 17.15 21.40
CA HIS A 91 -10.03 16.13 20.56
C HIS A 91 -10.25 16.71 19.16
N PHE A 92 -9.53 16.20 18.16
CA PHE A 92 -9.92 16.43 16.77
C PHE A 92 -11.25 15.65 16.55
N GLY A 93 -12.22 16.13 15.78
CA GLY A 93 -13.53 15.44 15.68
C GLY A 93 -13.47 14.05 15.05
N ASN A 94 -14.63 13.43 14.79
CA ASN A 94 -14.78 12.09 14.18
C ASN A 94 -14.18 11.93 12.76
N GLU A 95 -13.71 13.00 12.13
CA GLU A 95 -13.02 12.95 10.84
C GLU A 95 -11.65 13.65 10.96
N ARG A 96 -10.62 12.96 11.47
CA ARG A 96 -9.37 13.68 11.82
C ARG A 96 -8.54 14.09 10.59
N PHE A 97 -8.17 13.20 9.67
CA PHE A 97 -7.45 13.57 8.42
C PHE A 97 -7.77 12.63 7.26
N LYS A 98 -8.13 13.17 6.08
CA LYS A 98 -8.31 12.38 4.84
C LYS A 98 -7.09 12.42 3.93
N THR A 99 -6.14 13.31 4.17
CA THR A 99 -4.94 13.43 3.31
C THR A 99 -3.69 13.77 4.09
N MET A 100 -2.60 13.05 3.79
CA MET A 100 -1.25 13.29 4.29
C MET A 100 -0.32 13.58 3.12
N PHE A 101 0.55 14.58 3.25
CA PHE A 101 1.61 14.88 2.30
C PHE A 101 2.96 14.66 2.99
N VAL A 102 3.77 13.77 2.42
CA VAL A 102 5.17 13.58 2.77
C VAL A 102 6.01 14.18 1.66
N ILE A 103 6.84 15.14 2.00
CA ILE A 103 7.56 15.98 1.04
C ILE A 103 9.05 15.78 1.25
N GLU A 104 9.73 15.27 0.25
CA GLU A 104 11.17 15.14 0.23
C GLU A 104 11.76 16.23 -0.66
N TYR A 105 12.56 17.11 -0.07
CA TYR A 105 13.26 18.19 -0.78
C TYR A 105 14.70 18.28 -0.31
N ASN A 106 15.67 18.00 -1.21
CA ASN A 106 17.11 18.05 -0.91
C ASN A 106 17.51 17.23 0.34
N SER A 107 16.97 16.02 0.47
CA SER A 107 17.17 15.12 1.62
C SER A 107 16.52 15.56 2.95
N TYR A 108 15.73 16.64 2.95
CA TYR A 108 14.85 16.98 4.06
C TYR A 108 13.46 16.42 3.80
N GLN A 109 12.88 15.79 4.80
CA GLN A 109 11.55 15.24 4.76
C GLN A 109 10.64 16.01 5.72
N ASP A 110 9.48 16.42 5.23
CA ASP A 110 8.44 17.04 6.03
C ASP A 110 7.10 16.35 5.78
N THR A 111 6.36 16.07 6.86
CA THR A 111 5.02 15.49 6.82
C THR A 111 4.00 16.53 7.28
N LEU A 112 2.88 16.63 6.56
CA LEU A 112 1.74 17.45 6.96
C LEU A 112 0.43 16.76 6.64
N PHE A 113 -0.62 17.13 7.36
CA PHE A 113 -1.97 16.66 7.12
C PHE A 113 -2.84 17.82 6.66
N TYR A 114 -3.70 17.57 5.68
CA TYR A 114 -4.60 18.56 5.12
C TYR A 114 -6.04 18.08 5.24
N SER A 115 -6.88 18.95 5.80
CA SER A 115 -8.33 18.77 5.82
C SER A 115 -8.97 19.54 4.68
N THR A 116 -9.57 18.82 3.74
CA THR A 116 -10.33 19.40 2.62
C THR A 116 -11.63 20.09 3.09
N ASN A 117 -12.19 19.65 4.22
CA ASN A 117 -13.44 20.18 4.78
C ASN A 117 -13.24 21.49 5.53
N THR A 118 -12.18 21.57 6.35
CA THR A 118 -11.92 22.74 7.21
C THR A 118 -10.88 23.69 6.62
N ASN A 119 -10.24 23.33 5.50
CA ASN A 119 -9.10 24.05 4.92
C ASN A 119 -7.97 24.27 5.94
N GLU A 120 -7.80 23.33 6.87
CA GLU A 120 -6.77 23.38 7.90
C GLU A 120 -5.59 22.49 7.52
N ILE A 121 -4.40 22.97 7.84
CA ILE A 121 -3.13 22.28 7.65
C ILE A 121 -2.52 22.04 9.01
N TYR A 122 -2.18 20.78 9.26
CA TYR A 122 -1.64 20.31 10.52
C TYR A 122 -0.20 19.92 10.28
N TYR A 123 0.70 20.60 11.00
CA TYR A 123 2.14 20.43 10.83
C TYR A 123 2.81 20.53 12.19
N LYS A 124 3.37 19.40 12.65
CA LYS A 124 3.91 19.26 14.01
C LYS A 124 2.88 19.77 15.03
N ASN A 125 3.27 20.67 15.91
CA ASN A 125 2.45 21.15 17.02
C ASN A 125 1.52 22.32 16.64
N TYR A 126 1.33 22.59 15.34
CA TYR A 126 0.64 23.78 14.83
C TYR A 126 -0.48 23.43 13.87
N ILE A 127 -1.57 24.20 13.98
CA ILE A 127 -2.62 24.28 12.96
C ILE A 127 -2.49 25.62 12.25
N VAL A 128 -2.55 25.57 10.93
CA VAL A 128 -2.63 26.75 10.07
C VAL A 128 -3.90 26.65 9.26
N LYS A 129 -4.75 27.68 9.34
CA LYS A 129 -5.95 27.79 8.50
C LYS A 129 -5.58 28.42 7.17
N ASP A 130 -5.83 27.72 6.06
CA ASP A 130 -5.62 28.23 4.70
C ASP A 130 -6.79 29.14 4.27
N GLU A 131 -6.95 30.29 4.92
CA GLU A 131 -8.09 31.21 4.73
C GLU A 131 -8.21 31.77 3.30
N ARG A 132 -7.13 31.70 2.51
CA ARG A 132 -7.06 32.23 1.14
C ARG A 132 -6.94 31.15 0.07
N ASP A 133 -7.07 29.88 0.45
CA ASP A 133 -6.85 28.72 -0.42
C ASP A 133 -5.45 28.76 -1.09
N GLU A 134 -4.43 29.35 -0.47
CA GLU A 134 -3.08 29.47 -1.04
C GLU A 134 -2.40 28.10 -1.19
N PHE A 135 -2.59 27.20 -0.21
CA PHE A 135 -2.13 25.83 -0.30
C PHE A 135 -2.91 25.06 -1.36
N LYS A 136 -4.25 25.16 -1.34
CA LYS A 136 -5.09 24.49 -2.33
C LYS A 136 -4.78 24.94 -3.77
N LYS A 137 -4.53 26.23 -3.99
CA LYS A 137 -4.07 26.79 -5.28
C LYS A 137 -2.67 26.35 -5.67
N SER A 138 -1.87 25.88 -4.72
CA SER A 138 -0.53 25.34 -4.98
C SER A 138 -0.59 23.99 -5.70
N LEU A 139 -1.61 23.19 -5.40
CA LEU A 139 -1.83 21.84 -5.92
C LEU A 139 -2.15 21.84 -7.42
N SER A 140 -1.73 20.80 -8.13
CA SER A 140 -2.12 20.57 -9.53
C SER A 140 -3.57 20.06 -9.61
N LYS A 141 -4.19 20.13 -10.80
CA LYS A 141 -5.54 19.59 -11.01
C LYS A 141 -5.63 18.09 -10.67
N GLU A 142 -4.61 17.32 -11.03
CA GLU A 142 -4.54 15.88 -10.71
C GLU A 142 -4.46 15.64 -9.20
N ILE A 143 -3.64 16.41 -8.48
CA ILE A 143 -3.55 16.30 -7.03
C ILE A 143 -4.88 16.67 -6.38
N ILE A 144 -5.50 17.79 -6.80
CA ILE A 144 -6.82 18.21 -6.32
C ILE A 144 -7.87 17.13 -6.57
N HIS A 145 -7.85 16.51 -7.75
CA HIS A 145 -8.76 15.41 -8.06
C HIS A 145 -8.51 14.21 -7.14
N PHE A 146 -7.25 13.82 -6.97
CA PHE A 146 -6.84 12.69 -6.14
C PHE A 146 -7.24 12.84 -4.67
N VAL A 147 -7.03 14.01 -4.05
CA VAL A 147 -7.34 14.24 -2.62
C VAL A 147 -8.83 14.38 -2.34
N ASN A 148 -9.65 14.66 -3.37
CA ASN A 148 -11.10 14.78 -3.23
C ASN A 148 -11.85 13.49 -3.60
N ARG A 149 -11.14 12.38 -3.89
CA ARG A 149 -11.78 11.09 -4.12
C ARG A 149 -12.44 10.59 -2.85
N ASP A 150 -13.70 10.17 -2.98
CA ASP A 150 -14.43 9.49 -1.92
C ASP A 150 -14.09 8.00 -1.96
N LEU A 151 -12.91 7.66 -1.43
CA LEU A 151 -12.37 6.31 -1.49
C LEU A 151 -13.28 5.30 -0.77
N ALA A 152 -13.91 5.70 0.34
CA ALA A 152 -14.83 4.84 1.07
C ALA A 152 -16.02 4.44 0.18
N SER A 153 -16.68 5.41 -0.46
CA SER A 153 -17.78 5.10 -1.38
C SER A 153 -17.33 4.38 -2.65
N GLU A 154 -16.14 4.68 -3.18
CA GLU A 154 -15.57 3.96 -4.31
C GLU A 154 -15.33 2.48 -3.96
N ILE A 155 -14.79 2.21 -2.76
CA ILE A 155 -14.60 0.86 -2.22
C ILE A 155 -15.93 0.15 -2.04
N GLU A 156 -16.90 0.79 -1.41
CA GLU A 156 -18.23 0.20 -1.22
C GLU A 156 -18.91 -0.11 -2.56
N LYS A 157 -18.78 0.77 -3.55
CA LYS A 157 -19.27 0.48 -4.90
C LYS A 157 -18.56 -0.73 -5.49
N ILE A 158 -17.23 -0.80 -5.43
CA ILE A 158 -16.46 -1.94 -5.97
C ILE A 158 -16.80 -3.24 -5.25
N LYS A 159 -16.92 -3.23 -3.91
CA LYS A 159 -17.33 -4.40 -3.11
C LYS A 159 -18.72 -4.91 -3.51
N ASN A 160 -19.65 -3.99 -3.77
CA ASN A 160 -21.03 -4.31 -4.11
C ASN A 160 -21.23 -4.58 -5.62
N ASP A 161 -20.24 -4.23 -6.46
CA ASP A 161 -20.32 -4.40 -7.89
C ASP A 161 -19.98 -5.85 -8.29
N LYS A 162 -21.02 -6.67 -8.38
CA LYS A 162 -20.93 -8.07 -8.81
C LYS A 162 -20.43 -8.26 -10.24
N ILE A 163 -20.31 -7.18 -11.05
CA ILE A 163 -19.90 -7.21 -12.45
C ILE A 163 -18.44 -7.68 -12.63
N ASN A 164 -17.59 -7.52 -11.60
CA ASN A 164 -16.16 -7.86 -11.68
C ASN A 164 -15.76 -9.01 -10.75
N SER A 165 -16.75 -9.81 -10.32
CA SER A 165 -16.51 -11.03 -9.56
C SER A 165 -16.28 -12.22 -10.50
N ILE A 166 -15.43 -13.15 -10.08
CA ILE A 166 -15.15 -14.38 -10.82
C ILE A 166 -15.80 -15.58 -10.12
N SER A 167 -16.34 -16.53 -10.88
CA SER A 167 -16.77 -17.80 -10.28
C SER A 167 -15.55 -18.60 -9.80
N LYS A 168 -15.63 -19.22 -8.63
CA LYS A 168 -14.58 -20.14 -8.15
C LYS A 168 -14.21 -21.24 -9.16
N ASN A 169 -15.17 -21.64 -10.02
CA ASN A 169 -14.94 -22.64 -11.05
C ASN A 169 -14.06 -22.17 -12.21
N GLN A 170 -13.83 -20.86 -12.32
CA GLN A 170 -12.97 -20.24 -13.34
C GLN A 170 -11.54 -20.01 -12.82
N ILE A 171 -11.24 -20.38 -11.56
CA ILE A 171 -9.90 -20.35 -10.98
C ILE A 171 -9.36 -21.78 -11.01
N LEU A 172 -8.33 -22.01 -11.81
CA LEU A 172 -7.73 -23.32 -12.00
C LEU A 172 -6.24 -23.29 -11.66
N ILE A 173 -5.78 -24.32 -10.95
CA ILE A 173 -4.35 -24.60 -10.71
C ILE A 173 -4.00 -25.88 -11.45
N ASN A 174 -3.00 -25.82 -12.34
CA ASN A 174 -2.65 -26.92 -13.25
C ASN A 174 -3.89 -27.49 -13.96
N GLU A 175 -4.75 -26.59 -14.47
CA GLU A 175 -6.02 -26.92 -15.15
C GLU A 175 -7.09 -27.60 -14.27
N LYS A 176 -6.90 -27.64 -12.94
CA LYS A 176 -7.86 -28.20 -11.98
C LYS A 176 -8.49 -27.13 -11.12
N ASN A 177 -9.80 -27.23 -10.91
CA ASN A 177 -10.45 -26.48 -9.84
C ASN A 177 -10.18 -27.17 -8.50
N ILE A 178 -9.41 -26.50 -7.65
CA ILE A 178 -8.96 -27.02 -6.36
C ILE A 178 -9.82 -26.56 -5.18
N PHE A 179 -10.91 -25.83 -5.45
CA PHE A 179 -11.81 -25.35 -4.39
C PHE A 179 -12.37 -26.53 -3.59
N GLY A 180 -12.17 -26.48 -2.27
CA GLY A 180 -12.62 -27.52 -1.34
C GLY A 180 -11.79 -28.80 -1.36
N PHE A 181 -10.63 -28.81 -2.02
CA PHE A 181 -9.70 -29.93 -1.94
C PHE A 181 -9.11 -30.02 -0.53
N ASN A 182 -9.05 -31.23 0.02
CA ASN A 182 -8.17 -31.51 1.14
C ASN A 182 -6.74 -31.79 0.66
N ARG A 183 -5.80 -31.86 1.61
CA ARG A 183 -4.39 -32.13 1.33
C ARG A 183 -4.17 -33.35 0.42
N LYS A 184 -4.81 -34.48 0.72
CA LYS A 184 -4.61 -35.72 -0.03
C LYS A 184 -5.09 -35.61 -1.48
N GLN A 185 -6.21 -34.92 -1.70
CA GLN A 185 -6.74 -34.64 -3.03
C GLN A 185 -5.79 -33.73 -3.80
N PHE A 186 -5.30 -32.67 -3.16
CA PHE A 186 -4.31 -31.76 -3.76
C PHE A 186 -3.03 -32.49 -4.18
N GLU A 187 -2.44 -33.29 -3.29
CA GLU A 187 -1.19 -34.03 -3.58
C GLU A 187 -1.35 -35.06 -4.69
N LYS A 188 -2.57 -35.60 -4.85
CA LYS A 188 -2.89 -36.58 -5.88
C LYS A 188 -3.11 -35.94 -7.24
N ASP A 189 -3.88 -34.85 -7.28
CA ASP A 189 -4.43 -34.30 -8.53
C ASP A 189 -3.67 -33.07 -9.05
N VAL A 190 -2.86 -32.42 -8.22
CA VAL A 190 -2.15 -31.17 -8.54
C VAL A 190 -0.63 -31.34 -8.47
N ALA A 191 -0.07 -31.51 -7.28
CA ALA A 191 1.36 -31.68 -7.05
C ALA A 191 1.67 -32.09 -5.61
N LYS A 192 2.75 -32.85 -5.40
CA LYS A 192 3.18 -33.30 -4.06
C LYS A 192 3.79 -32.16 -3.25
N ILE A 193 3.42 -32.08 -1.98
CA ILE A 193 4.01 -31.16 -1.01
C ILE A 193 5.44 -31.61 -0.70
N ASN A 194 6.39 -30.68 -0.74
CA ASN A 194 7.80 -30.98 -0.51
C ASN A 194 8.32 -30.47 0.85
N ILE A 195 7.69 -29.46 1.44
CA ILE A 195 8.06 -28.91 2.75
C ILE A 195 6.79 -28.72 3.60
N ILE A 196 6.90 -29.00 4.90
CA ILE A 196 5.86 -28.73 5.89
C ILE A 196 6.51 -27.89 6.99
N ARG A 197 5.93 -26.73 7.29
CA ARG A 197 6.33 -25.85 8.40
C ARG A 197 5.16 -25.73 9.36
N THR A 198 5.45 -25.72 10.65
CA THR A 198 4.46 -25.56 11.70
C THR A 198 4.83 -24.34 12.49
N ASP A 199 4.04 -23.28 12.35
CA ASP A 199 4.16 -22.10 13.18
C ASP A 199 3.08 -22.18 14.25
N SER A 200 3.52 -22.31 15.51
CA SER A 200 2.63 -22.22 16.66
C SER A 200 2.57 -20.77 17.10
N ILE A 201 1.41 -20.13 16.92
CA ILE A 201 1.17 -18.80 17.49
C ILE A 201 0.43 -19.02 18.82
N ILE A 202 1.08 -18.64 19.93
CA ILE A 202 0.42 -18.61 21.23
C ILE A 202 -0.24 -17.24 21.34
N LEU A 203 -1.54 -17.17 21.09
CA LEU A 203 -2.36 -16.02 21.47
C LEU A 203 -2.84 -16.25 22.91
N GLU A 204 -3.01 -15.17 23.69
CA GLU A 204 -3.10 -15.19 25.16
C GLU A 204 -4.10 -16.18 25.79
N ASN A 205 -5.04 -16.77 25.02
CA ASN A 205 -5.95 -17.83 25.51
C ASN A 205 -6.22 -18.99 24.52
N GLU A 206 -5.61 -19.01 23.33
CA GLU A 206 -5.82 -20.07 22.33
C GLU A 206 -4.48 -20.39 21.62
N SER A 207 -4.11 -21.67 21.59
CA SER A 207 -2.98 -22.13 20.79
C SER A 207 -3.51 -22.54 19.41
N GLU A 208 -3.41 -21.65 18.43
CA GLU A 208 -3.63 -22.03 17.04
C GLU A 208 -2.31 -22.51 16.44
N THR A 209 -2.30 -23.74 15.95
CA THR A 209 -1.19 -24.27 15.16
C THR A 209 -1.59 -24.17 13.70
N ILE A 210 -0.98 -23.23 12.98
CA ILE A 210 -1.15 -23.13 11.54
C ILE A 210 -0.05 -23.98 10.90
N ILE A 211 -0.48 -24.95 10.09
CA ILE A 211 0.44 -25.79 9.33
C ILE A 211 0.53 -25.23 7.92
N ASP A 212 1.72 -24.76 7.56
CA ASP A 212 2.03 -24.27 6.23
C ASP A 212 2.67 -25.39 5.40
N TYR A 213 2.07 -25.67 4.25
CA TYR A 213 2.56 -26.64 3.29
C TYR A 213 3.17 -25.91 2.10
N PHE A 214 4.26 -26.41 1.55
CA PHE A 214 4.90 -25.77 0.41
C PHE A 214 5.15 -26.73 -0.75
N ILE A 215 5.13 -26.15 -1.95
CA ILE A 215 5.64 -26.74 -3.18
C ILE A 215 6.62 -25.73 -3.75
N ASN A 216 7.90 -25.97 -3.48
CA ASN A 216 8.98 -25.02 -3.75
C ASN A 216 8.71 -23.71 -2.98
N GLU A 217 8.54 -22.58 -3.67
CA GLU A 217 8.29 -21.28 -3.02
C GLU A 217 6.78 -21.01 -2.82
N ASN A 218 5.91 -21.83 -3.39
CA ASN A 218 4.45 -21.64 -3.25
C ASN A 218 3.96 -22.20 -1.91
N LYS A 219 3.17 -21.41 -1.18
CA LYS A 219 2.59 -21.78 0.12
C LYS A 219 1.12 -22.17 -0.03
N ILE A 220 0.72 -23.22 0.68
CA ILE A 220 -0.62 -23.78 0.71
C ILE A 220 -1.02 -23.92 2.18
N VAL A 221 -2.20 -23.41 2.52
CA VAL A 221 -2.77 -23.51 3.88
C VAL A 221 -4.12 -24.21 3.79
N PHE A 222 -4.31 -25.19 4.65
CA PHE A 222 -5.59 -25.88 4.83
C PHE A 222 -6.21 -25.43 6.15
N ASP A 223 -7.52 -25.22 6.16
CA ASP A 223 -8.26 -24.89 7.38
C ASP A 223 -8.09 -26.02 8.41
N PRO A 224 -7.76 -25.70 9.68
CA PRO A 224 -7.47 -26.71 10.70
C PRO A 224 -8.72 -27.52 11.11
N ASN A 225 -9.92 -27.00 10.89
CA ASN A 225 -11.17 -27.63 11.30
C ASN A 225 -11.75 -28.54 10.22
N ASP A 226 -11.81 -28.06 8.97
CA ASP A 226 -12.44 -28.81 7.87
C ASP A 226 -11.45 -29.46 6.88
N GLU A 227 -10.15 -29.25 7.11
CA GLU A 227 -9.01 -29.74 6.32
C GLU A 227 -9.06 -29.36 4.83
N LYS A 228 -9.87 -28.39 4.44
CA LYS A 228 -9.96 -27.93 3.05
C LYS A 228 -8.99 -26.80 2.79
N LEU A 229 -8.58 -26.67 1.53
CA LEU A 229 -7.69 -25.62 1.09
C LEU A 229 -8.36 -24.26 1.31
N PHE A 230 -7.72 -23.47 2.16
CA PHE A 230 -8.17 -22.14 2.59
C PHE A 230 -7.44 -21.05 1.78
N LEU A 231 -6.11 -21.15 1.70
CA LEU A 231 -5.26 -20.15 1.08
C LEU A 231 -4.17 -20.81 0.22
N LEU A 232 -3.98 -20.29 -0.99
CA LEU A 232 -2.86 -20.61 -1.86
C LEU A 232 -2.10 -19.32 -2.21
N ILE A 233 -0.79 -19.35 -2.03
CA ILE A 233 0.10 -18.24 -2.32
C ILE A 233 1.12 -18.70 -3.36
N LEU A 234 1.14 -18.02 -4.51
CA LEU A 234 2.07 -18.29 -5.60
C LEU A 234 3.19 -17.26 -5.61
N GLU A 235 4.42 -17.72 -5.48
CA GLU A 235 5.66 -16.92 -5.56
C GLU A 235 6.57 -17.35 -6.71
N ASP A 236 6.27 -18.49 -7.33
CA ASP A 236 6.95 -18.99 -8.52
C ASP A 236 5.96 -19.54 -9.57
N ASN A 237 6.48 -20.10 -10.66
CA ASN A 237 5.69 -20.61 -11.80
C ASN A 237 5.56 -22.15 -11.82
N ASN A 238 5.82 -22.85 -10.71
CA ASN A 238 5.68 -24.31 -10.63
C ASN A 238 4.22 -24.78 -10.57
N LEU A 239 3.31 -23.89 -10.18
CA LEU A 239 1.87 -24.10 -10.25
C LEU A 239 1.32 -23.12 -11.29
N GLN A 240 0.71 -23.65 -12.34
CA GLN A 240 0.12 -22.85 -13.41
C GLN A 240 -1.25 -22.35 -12.96
N LEU A 241 -1.40 -21.04 -12.83
CA LEU A 241 -2.68 -20.40 -12.56
C LEU A 241 -3.40 -20.04 -13.86
N THR A 242 -4.68 -20.39 -13.95
CA THR A 242 -5.58 -19.90 -14.98
C THR A 242 -6.81 -19.27 -14.33
N ILE A 243 -7.13 -18.03 -14.73
CA ILE A 243 -8.28 -17.25 -14.25
C ILE A 243 -9.13 -16.85 -15.45
N ASP A 244 -10.35 -17.36 -15.51
CA ASP A 244 -11.29 -17.14 -16.60
C ASP A 244 -10.64 -17.29 -18.00
N SER A 245 -10.01 -18.45 -18.21
CA SER A 245 -9.30 -18.82 -19.45
C SER A 245 -8.04 -17.99 -19.76
N ILE A 246 -7.57 -17.17 -18.82
CA ILE A 246 -6.29 -16.45 -18.94
C ILE A 246 -5.26 -17.17 -18.07
N GLU A 247 -4.20 -17.67 -18.68
CA GLU A 247 -3.02 -18.15 -17.95
C GLU A 247 -2.25 -16.96 -17.38
N ILE A 248 -1.89 -17.04 -16.09
CA ILE A 248 -1.22 -15.97 -15.37
C ILE A 248 0.06 -16.51 -14.73
N LYS A 249 1.16 -15.79 -14.93
CA LYS A 249 2.48 -16.13 -14.37
C LYS A 249 3.04 -15.02 -13.50
N ILE A 250 3.86 -15.42 -12.54
CA ILE A 250 4.77 -14.50 -11.85
C ILE A 250 5.72 -13.90 -12.91
N GLY A 251 5.77 -12.57 -12.93
CA GLY A 251 6.52 -11.76 -13.89
C GLY A 251 5.70 -11.19 -15.04
N ASP A 252 4.46 -11.65 -15.26
CA ASP A 252 3.58 -11.10 -16.29
C ASP A 252 3.16 -9.66 -15.96
N SER A 253 2.85 -8.87 -17.00
CA SER A 253 2.24 -7.56 -16.79
C SER A 253 0.84 -7.71 -16.22
N ILE A 254 0.46 -6.87 -15.25
CA ILE A 254 -0.89 -6.84 -14.71
C ILE A 254 -1.94 -6.32 -15.72
N ASP A 255 -1.51 -5.69 -16.82
CA ASP A 255 -2.42 -5.03 -17.76
C ASP A 255 -3.44 -5.98 -18.40
N SER A 256 -3.06 -7.21 -18.73
CA SER A 256 -3.96 -8.21 -19.30
C SER A 256 -5.11 -8.58 -18.36
N ILE A 257 -4.85 -8.57 -17.06
CA ILE A 257 -5.85 -8.82 -16.02
C ILE A 257 -6.72 -7.57 -15.82
N LYS A 258 -6.10 -6.38 -15.77
CA LYS A 258 -6.81 -5.09 -15.63
C LYS A 258 -7.79 -4.85 -16.77
N GLU A 259 -7.43 -5.14 -18.01
CA GLU A 259 -8.34 -4.94 -19.16
C GLU A 259 -9.65 -5.71 -19.00
N LYS A 260 -9.57 -6.93 -18.45
CA LYS A 260 -10.72 -7.80 -18.24
C LYS A 260 -11.48 -7.49 -16.96
N PHE A 261 -10.77 -7.13 -15.91
CA PHE A 261 -11.28 -6.91 -14.56
C PHE A 261 -11.17 -5.42 -14.15
N ASN A 262 -11.50 -4.51 -15.07
CA ASN A 262 -11.13 -3.08 -15.01
C ASN A 262 -11.69 -2.30 -13.81
N TYR A 263 -12.75 -2.78 -13.16
CA TYR A 263 -13.27 -2.16 -11.92
C TYR A 263 -12.99 -2.97 -10.65
N SER A 264 -12.14 -4.00 -10.73
CA SER A 264 -11.65 -4.70 -9.56
C SER A 264 -10.84 -3.77 -8.67
N TYR A 265 -10.83 -4.05 -7.37
CA TYR A 265 -10.25 -3.14 -6.38
C TYR A 265 -8.73 -3.09 -6.52
N ALA A 266 -8.23 -2.04 -7.18
CA ALA A 266 -6.81 -1.74 -7.25
C ALA A 266 -6.41 -0.91 -6.04
N LYS A 267 -5.77 -1.56 -5.06
CA LYS A 267 -5.17 -0.87 -3.92
C LYS A 267 -3.74 -0.50 -4.28
N TRP A 268 -3.53 0.77 -4.60
CA TRP A 268 -2.19 1.29 -4.87
C TRP A 268 -1.46 1.52 -3.55
N PHE A 269 -0.93 0.44 -2.99
CA PHE A 269 0.03 0.56 -1.93
C PHE A 269 1.38 1.00 -2.51
N LYS A 270 2.10 1.80 -1.73
CA LYS A 270 3.56 1.67 -1.68
C LYS A 270 3.87 1.52 -0.21
N THR A 271 4.29 0.33 0.18
CA THR A 271 4.74 0.10 1.55
C THR A 271 6.05 0.87 1.73
N PHE A 272 6.00 2.03 2.38
CA PHE A 272 7.19 2.76 2.79
C PHE A 272 7.67 2.19 4.11
N ASN A 273 8.63 1.27 4.06
CA ASN A 273 9.43 0.98 5.24
C ASN A 273 10.42 2.14 5.42
N PHE A 274 10.09 3.09 6.31
CA PHE A 274 10.90 4.27 6.63
C PHE A 274 12.35 3.97 7.07
N TYR A 275 12.69 2.69 7.27
CA TYR A 275 14.02 2.26 7.70
C TYR A 275 14.85 1.49 6.66
N ASN A 276 14.36 1.25 5.45
CA ASN A 276 15.16 0.60 4.40
C ASN A 276 15.13 1.36 3.08
N LYS A 277 16.31 1.88 2.69
CA LYS A 277 16.60 2.64 1.46
C LYS A 277 16.41 1.87 0.14
N GLU A 278 16.01 0.60 0.19
CA GLU A 278 15.77 -0.22 -1.00
C GLU A 278 14.26 -0.37 -1.21
N ILE A 279 13.69 0.62 -1.91
CA ILE A 279 12.25 0.75 -2.12
C ILE A 279 11.82 -0.07 -3.34
N LYS A 280 10.83 -0.94 -3.16
CA LYS A 280 10.09 -1.63 -4.23
C LYS A 280 8.65 -1.10 -4.27
N ASN A 281 8.20 -0.58 -5.40
CA ASN A 281 6.82 -0.11 -5.58
C ASN A 281 5.88 -1.32 -5.66
N VAL A 282 5.23 -1.72 -4.55
CA VAL A 282 4.29 -2.87 -4.55
C VAL A 282 2.85 -2.38 -4.60
N THR A 283 2.21 -2.46 -5.77
CA THR A 283 0.76 -2.22 -5.95
C THR A 283 0.00 -3.53 -5.71
N PHE A 284 -1.24 -3.46 -5.22
CA PHE A 284 -2.09 -4.62 -5.04
C PHE A 284 -3.34 -4.52 -5.92
N PHE A 285 -3.77 -5.65 -6.47
CA PHE A 285 -5.00 -5.77 -7.26
C PHE A 285 -5.80 -6.96 -6.76
N GLU A 286 -7.11 -6.81 -6.54
CA GLU A 286 -7.95 -7.87 -5.97
C GLU A 286 -9.20 -8.11 -6.84
N ILE A 287 -9.44 -9.38 -7.19
CA ILE A 287 -10.65 -9.88 -7.85
C ILE A 287 -11.48 -10.66 -6.82
N LYS A 288 -12.73 -10.30 -6.58
CA LYS A 288 -13.61 -11.04 -5.66
C LYS A 288 -14.15 -12.32 -6.28
N ILE A 289 -14.26 -13.38 -5.46
CA ILE A 289 -14.92 -14.62 -5.87
C ILE A 289 -16.44 -14.45 -5.65
N LYS A 290 -17.23 -14.81 -6.66
CA LYS A 290 -18.68 -14.66 -6.65
C LYS A 290 -19.32 -15.56 -5.59
N ASP A 291 -20.24 -14.98 -4.82
CA ASP A 291 -21.04 -15.67 -3.80
C ASP A 291 -20.18 -16.33 -2.67
N SER A 292 -18.97 -15.84 -2.43
CA SER A 292 -18.10 -16.16 -1.28
C SER A 292 -17.39 -14.91 -0.74
N SER A 293 -16.79 -14.98 0.44
CA SER A 293 -15.91 -13.93 0.98
C SER A 293 -14.52 -13.90 0.31
N GLY A 294 -14.15 -14.98 -0.38
CA GLY A 294 -12.83 -15.18 -0.98
C GLY A 294 -12.48 -14.23 -2.13
N SER A 295 -11.21 -14.23 -2.49
CA SER A 295 -10.64 -13.34 -3.51
C SER A 295 -9.38 -13.91 -4.14
N VAL A 296 -9.00 -13.35 -5.30
CA VAL A 296 -7.65 -13.47 -5.86
C VAL A 296 -6.97 -12.11 -5.79
N SER A 297 -5.89 -12.02 -5.04
CA SER A 297 -5.08 -10.80 -4.89
C SER A 297 -3.72 -10.95 -5.58
N PHE A 298 -3.18 -9.86 -6.12
CA PHE A 298 -1.92 -9.81 -6.83
C PHE A 298 -1.03 -8.72 -6.23
N ASP A 299 0.19 -9.08 -5.83
CA ASP A 299 1.25 -8.11 -5.57
C ASP A 299 1.91 -7.77 -6.91
N ILE A 300 2.12 -6.48 -7.16
CA ILE A 300 2.59 -5.95 -8.44
C ILE A 300 3.80 -5.07 -8.17
N LEU A 301 4.96 -5.47 -8.68
CA LEU A 301 6.19 -4.71 -8.64
C LEU A 301 6.54 -4.20 -10.03
N ASP A 302 6.67 -2.88 -10.18
CA ASP A 302 7.03 -2.23 -11.46
C ASP A 302 6.18 -2.72 -12.65
N ASN A 303 4.86 -2.75 -12.43
CA ASN A 303 3.82 -3.26 -13.35
C ASN A 303 3.84 -4.77 -13.63
N LYS A 304 4.68 -5.55 -12.95
CA LYS A 304 4.75 -7.00 -13.08
C LYS A 304 4.23 -7.71 -11.83
N ILE A 305 3.52 -8.82 -12.02
CA ILE A 305 3.04 -9.65 -10.92
C ILE A 305 4.24 -10.25 -10.19
N SER A 306 4.39 -9.96 -8.90
CA SER A 306 5.43 -10.54 -8.06
C SER A 306 4.93 -11.68 -7.19
N LYS A 307 3.64 -11.68 -6.83
CA LYS A 307 3.04 -12.68 -5.95
C LYS A 307 1.53 -12.72 -6.15
N ILE A 308 0.92 -13.88 -5.94
CA ILE A 308 -0.54 -14.06 -6.09
C ILE A 308 -1.07 -14.77 -4.85
N TYR A 309 -2.19 -14.31 -4.32
CA TYR A 309 -2.91 -14.92 -3.21
C TYR A 309 -4.28 -15.33 -3.69
N ILE A 310 -4.67 -16.56 -3.41
CA ILE A 310 -5.99 -17.11 -3.73
C ILE A 310 -6.59 -17.54 -2.40
N ASP A 311 -7.50 -16.71 -1.89
CA ASP A 311 -8.24 -16.94 -0.67
C ASP A 311 -9.64 -17.46 -1.02
N TYR A 312 -9.99 -18.62 -0.48
CA TYR A 312 -11.26 -19.27 -0.75
C TYR A 312 -12.29 -19.13 0.38
N ASN A 313 -11.97 -18.46 1.50
CA ASN A 313 -12.85 -18.37 2.67
C ASN A 313 -14.13 -17.59 2.46
#